data_AF-A0A0K1Q628-F1
#
_entry.id   AF-A0A0K1Q628-F1
#
_cell.length_a   1.000
_cell.length_b   1.000
_cell.length_c   1.000
_cell.angle_alpha   90.00
_cell.angle_beta   90.00
_cell.angle_gamma   90.00
#
_symmetry.space_group_name_H-M   'P 1'
#
loop_
_entity.id
_entity.type
_entity.pdbx_description
1 polymer ?
#
loop_
_entity_poly.entity_id
_entity_poly.type
_entity_poly.pdbx_seq_one_letter_code
_entity_poly.pdbx_strand_id
1 'polypeptide(L)'
;MGSFEIARSFESAGVLVSRVAFVLAAVLVLGGCAKSCKDDHPYVPYSVNDAPSGSAAAAEKPPEEDAGTKSAEPSLVAGARTTTWKLEGLELVAPAGKEFALAIVRDVDDDGKKDALAVVRRAAPATGAAELLFYRGSSAGTPVSLATSPVTRIEPGCTPVLRLERVGPRSAFAELGASCPRAAASRGVFVVRLAKEPAITFDVIVRDPAGAPSLALDVDGADRDKDGIDDIALRVAIEGGGPPFEPGPRLSAKVAYFDRPAGPSRDPDEPEASFRAIAAQAAAKAKTKDAASVPVLVQQMRALFRAMCLEGGAPRLVKARGAVGAISCGNSKPLEDAGVAEVRAFVTQGDALRAVTAADVAQAAPATKTAAKTTEITTLLNQVAPGVQAKSSRTLVASIPVVRTPHPAWGAVAFEHGNKLLVRTGTKVIRFEPESGEESDSEVTPWPSQVLSPDGKSRWLEAYNACEGVALRATFAPTGGEGDIKDVLLPVAPALGTRCSGSRGEAAPAVPLAWSARGLETLVAGQPLLVRPESSQASLLASFLDEPGAQGSPRSPSGKAMALATRDGVLVRGAKWSRVRAPDLEPYDDLRACTISDDASMIACEKRGKVVFAAF
;
A
#
# COMPACT_ATOMS: atom_id res chain seq x y z
N MET A 1 -48.27 -9.00 -33.24
CA MET A 1 -47.99 -10.20 -32.42
C MET A 1 -46.60 -10.04 -31.80
N GLY A 2 -46.37 -9.82 -30.51
CA GLY A 2 -47.19 -9.34 -29.41
C GLY A 2 -46.26 -8.54 -28.48
N SER A 3 -46.76 -7.45 -27.93
CA SER A 3 -46.09 -6.57 -26.98
C SER A 3 -46.25 -7.12 -25.56
N PHE A 4 -45.22 -6.99 -24.71
CA PHE A 4 -45.39 -7.07 -23.26
C PHE A 4 -44.71 -5.87 -22.62
N GLU A 5 -45.54 -4.94 -22.20
CA GLU A 5 -45.26 -3.74 -21.44
C GLU A 5 -45.68 -4.05 -20.00
N ILE A 6 -44.78 -3.94 -19.02
CA ILE A 6 -45.11 -4.10 -17.60
C ILE A 6 -44.90 -2.74 -16.93
N ALA A 7 -46.00 -2.00 -16.79
CA ALA A 7 -46.13 -0.92 -15.84
C ALA A 7 -46.43 -1.51 -14.44
N ARG A 8 -45.76 -1.01 -13.41
CA ARG A 8 -46.23 -1.12 -12.03
C ARG A 8 -46.14 0.23 -11.35
N SER A 9 -47.31 0.86 -11.22
CA SER A 9 -47.62 1.91 -10.27
C SER A 9 -47.60 1.33 -8.85
N PHE A 10 -47.05 2.09 -7.89
CA PHE A 10 -47.37 1.95 -6.47
C PHE A 10 -47.52 3.36 -5.89
N GLU A 11 -48.76 3.85 -5.89
CA GLU A 11 -49.23 4.82 -4.90
C GLU A 11 -49.73 4.03 -3.69
N SER A 12 -49.24 4.39 -2.50
CA SER A 12 -50.01 4.24 -1.27
C SER A 12 -49.59 5.31 -0.29
N ALA A 13 -50.56 6.15 0.04
CA ALA A 13 -50.54 7.12 1.11
C ALA A 13 -50.27 6.47 2.48
N GLY A 14 -49.68 7.26 3.38
CA GLY A 14 -49.43 6.88 4.77
C GLY A 14 -49.00 8.09 5.60
N VAL A 15 -49.91 9.04 5.76
CA VAL A 15 -49.82 10.10 6.78
C VAL A 15 -49.92 9.45 8.15
N LEU A 16 -48.90 9.58 9.01
CA LEU A 16 -49.13 9.52 10.45
C LEU A 16 -48.28 10.56 11.19
N VAL A 17 -49.02 11.53 11.71
CA VAL A 17 -48.65 12.53 12.70
C VAL A 17 -48.31 11.84 14.02
N SER A 18 -47.20 12.18 14.66
CA SER A 18 -47.20 12.27 16.12
C SER A 18 -46.09 13.18 16.64
N ARG A 19 -46.53 14.38 17.02
CA ARG A 19 -45.81 15.30 17.89
C ARG A 19 -45.97 14.79 19.33
N VAL A 20 -44.87 14.63 20.07
CA VAL A 20 -44.92 14.69 21.52
C VAL A 20 -43.83 15.65 21.98
N ALA A 21 -44.29 16.78 22.49
CA ALA A 21 -43.50 17.84 23.08
C ALA A 21 -43.92 17.96 24.55
N PHE A 22 -42.91 18.09 25.42
CA PHE A 22 -42.89 18.77 26.71
C PHE A 22 -43.79 18.29 27.87
N VAL A 23 -43.18 18.12 29.05
CA VAL A 23 -43.31 18.95 30.29
C VAL A 23 -42.59 18.15 31.40
N LEU A 24 -41.42 18.56 31.91
CA LEU A 24 -41.08 19.64 32.86
C LEU A 24 -41.02 19.17 34.34
N ALA A 25 -40.03 19.73 35.04
CA ALA A 25 -39.87 19.87 36.49
C ALA A 25 -39.25 18.67 37.24
N ALA A 26 -37.96 18.68 37.60
CA ALA A 26 -37.23 19.54 38.54
C ALA A 26 -37.37 19.12 40.01
N VAL A 27 -36.23 19.15 40.72
CA VAL A 27 -36.00 19.69 42.08
C VAL A 27 -35.12 18.79 42.99
N LEU A 28 -33.91 19.33 43.25
CA LEU A 28 -33.07 19.36 44.47
C LEU A 28 -32.34 18.09 44.94
N VAL A 29 -30.99 18.06 44.92
CA VAL A 29 -29.95 18.75 45.73
C VAL A 29 -29.60 18.00 47.02
N LEU A 30 -28.30 17.73 47.18
CA LEU A 30 -27.42 17.83 48.36
C LEU A 30 -26.06 17.24 47.89
N GLY A 31 -24.98 18.00 47.66
CA GLY A 31 -24.15 18.71 48.66
C GLY A 31 -23.11 17.73 49.25
N GLY A 32 -21.79 17.92 49.26
CA GLY A 32 -20.89 18.96 48.78
C GLY A 32 -19.45 18.63 49.24
N CYS A 33 -18.46 19.31 48.64
CA CYS A 33 -17.10 19.62 49.15
C CYS A 33 -16.09 18.46 49.35
N ALA A 34 -14.78 18.58 49.12
CA ALA A 34 -13.94 19.65 48.55
C ALA A 34 -12.50 19.12 48.32
N LYS A 35 -11.81 19.79 47.38
CA LYS A 35 -10.36 20.10 47.37
C LYS A 35 -9.33 18.98 47.13
N SER A 36 -8.68 19.15 45.96
CA SER A 36 -7.23 19.34 45.82
C SER A 36 -6.31 18.15 46.08
N CYS A 37 -5.95 17.42 45.02
CA CYS A 37 -4.61 16.85 44.87
C CYS A 37 -4.08 17.25 43.48
N LYS A 38 -3.38 18.39 43.46
CA LYS A 38 -2.39 18.74 42.44
C LYS A 38 -1.15 17.90 42.69
N ASP A 39 -0.49 17.50 41.60
CA ASP A 39 0.95 17.27 41.49
C ASP A 39 1.60 16.41 42.58
N ASP A 40 1.61 15.09 42.38
CA ASP A 40 2.59 14.23 43.05
C ASP A 40 3.04 13.10 42.11
N HIS A 41 4.13 13.37 41.38
CA HIS A 41 4.90 12.36 40.68
C HIS A 41 6.17 12.10 41.50
N PRO A 42 6.38 10.89 42.05
CA PRO A 42 7.62 10.59 42.76
C PRO A 42 8.80 10.56 41.77
N TYR A 43 9.70 11.53 41.97
CA TYR A 43 10.98 11.67 41.30
C TYR A 43 11.95 10.57 41.80
N VAL A 44 12.57 9.82 40.89
CA VAL A 44 13.66 8.89 41.22
C VAL A 44 14.90 9.34 40.41
N PRO A 45 15.99 9.78 41.06
CA PRO A 45 17.19 10.24 40.35
C PRO A 45 18.13 9.06 40.07
N TYR A 46 18.52 8.88 38.81
CA TYR A 46 19.78 8.22 38.49
C TYR A 46 20.79 9.28 38.06
N SER A 47 21.83 9.41 38.88
CA SER A 47 23.09 10.09 38.58
C SER A 47 23.89 9.28 37.56
N VAL A 48 24.27 9.90 36.45
CA VAL A 48 25.41 9.46 35.65
C VAL A 48 26.38 10.64 35.60
N ASN A 49 27.59 10.38 36.09
CA ASN A 49 28.69 11.34 36.15
C ASN A 49 29.18 11.72 34.73
N ASP A 50 29.44 13.01 34.53
CA ASP A 50 30.39 13.56 33.53
C ASP A 50 31.82 13.03 33.84
N ALA A 51 32.81 12.80 32.97
CA ALA A 51 33.20 13.24 31.60
C ALA A 51 34.35 12.27 31.12
N PRO A 52 35.11 12.44 29.99
CA PRO A 52 35.08 13.52 28.99
C PRO A 52 35.09 13.09 27.50
N SER A 53 34.89 14.11 26.68
CA SER A 53 35.01 14.23 25.21
C SER A 53 36.11 13.42 24.51
N GLY A 54 35.74 12.71 23.45
CA GLY A 54 36.67 12.18 22.45
C GLY A 54 36.02 11.39 21.30
N SER A 55 35.96 12.01 20.12
CA SER A 55 35.92 11.42 18.76
C SER A 55 34.68 10.65 18.28
N ALA A 56 34.35 10.91 17.01
CA ALA A 56 33.21 10.39 16.26
C ALA A 56 33.28 8.88 15.98
N ALA A 57 32.16 8.17 16.18
CA ALA A 57 31.85 6.90 15.51
C ALA A 57 30.37 6.51 15.65
N ALA A 58 29.81 6.02 14.53
CA ALA A 58 28.66 5.12 14.35
C ALA A 58 27.30 5.48 14.98
N ALA A 59 26.31 5.72 14.11
CA ALA A 59 24.90 5.79 14.46
C ALA A 59 24.41 4.48 15.09
N GLU A 60 23.95 4.60 16.33
CA GLU A 60 23.37 3.54 17.15
C GLU A 60 21.94 3.22 16.67
N LYS A 61 21.63 1.93 16.47
CA LYS A 61 20.30 1.45 16.09
C LYS A 61 19.29 1.71 17.22
N PRO A 62 18.01 2.04 16.91
CA PRO A 62 16.97 2.16 17.92
C PRO A 62 16.67 0.78 18.55
N PRO A 63 16.13 0.73 19.80
CA PRO A 63 16.01 -0.49 20.58
C PRO A 63 14.98 -1.46 19.96
N GLU A 64 15.42 -2.70 19.74
CA GLU A 64 14.56 -3.87 19.58
C GLU A 64 13.84 -4.13 20.91
N GLU A 65 12.52 -3.92 20.97
CA GLU A 65 11.69 -4.63 21.94
C GLU A 65 11.59 -6.09 21.48
N ASP A 66 12.63 -6.87 21.80
CA ASP A 66 12.64 -8.32 21.66
C ASP A 66 11.84 -8.92 22.84
N ALA A 67 10.51 -8.86 22.72
CA ALA A 67 9.61 -9.56 23.62
C ALA A 67 9.69 -11.08 23.34
N GLY A 68 10.66 -11.73 23.99
CA GLY A 68 10.60 -13.14 24.39
C GLY A 68 10.73 -14.18 23.27
N THR A 69 11.86 -14.18 22.56
CA THR A 69 12.19 -15.31 21.65
C THR A 69 12.71 -16.49 22.47
N LYS A 70 11.82 -17.45 22.84
CA LYS A 70 12.28 -18.78 23.28
C LYS A 70 13.01 -19.44 22.10
N SER A 71 14.23 -19.93 22.35
CA SER A 71 15.18 -20.39 21.32
C SER A 71 14.60 -21.46 20.40
N ALA A 72 14.41 -21.11 19.13
CA ALA A 72 14.31 -22.09 18.05
C ALA A 72 15.61 -22.92 18.01
N GLU A 73 15.47 -24.23 17.86
CA GLU A 73 16.63 -25.13 17.75
C GLU A 73 16.99 -25.30 16.27
N PRO A 74 18.20 -24.91 15.83
CA PRO A 74 18.58 -24.97 14.42
C PRO A 74 18.80 -26.41 13.95
N SER A 75 18.51 -26.70 12.69
CA SER A 75 18.85 -27.98 12.07
C SER A 75 20.36 -28.21 11.93
N LEU A 76 20.74 -29.48 11.87
CA LEU A 76 22.07 -29.92 11.45
C LEU A 76 22.23 -29.67 9.94
N VAL A 77 23.45 -29.31 9.51
CA VAL A 77 23.78 -29.04 8.09
C VAL A 77 24.59 -30.20 7.52
N ALA A 78 24.18 -30.73 6.37
CA ALA A 78 24.87 -31.83 5.71
C ALA A 78 26.13 -31.35 4.98
N GLY A 79 27.12 -32.22 4.84
CA GLY A 79 28.26 -31.98 3.96
C GLY A 79 27.85 -31.92 2.48
N ALA A 80 28.70 -31.36 1.61
CA ALA A 80 28.43 -31.35 0.18
C ALA A 80 28.27 -32.78 -0.38
N ARG A 81 27.26 -33.00 -1.23
CA ARG A 81 27.00 -34.31 -1.88
C ARG A 81 26.72 -35.46 -0.91
N THR A 82 26.20 -35.16 0.28
CA THR A 82 25.85 -36.19 1.27
C THR A 82 24.61 -36.97 0.82
N THR A 83 24.79 -38.21 0.36
CA THR A 83 23.70 -39.11 -0.03
C THR A 83 23.31 -40.10 1.06
N THR A 84 24.23 -40.36 2.00
CA THR A 84 24.00 -41.14 3.22
C THR A 84 24.50 -40.34 4.40
N TRP A 85 23.70 -40.24 5.47
CA TRP A 85 24.03 -39.40 6.62
C TRP A 85 23.73 -40.12 7.93
N LYS A 86 24.77 -40.34 8.74
CA LYS A 86 24.63 -40.92 10.09
C LYS A 86 24.50 -39.81 11.12
N LEU A 87 23.35 -39.76 11.80
CA LEU A 87 23.01 -38.73 12.79
C LEU A 87 22.41 -39.39 14.03
N GLU A 88 23.01 -39.16 15.20
CA GLU A 88 22.53 -39.69 16.49
C GLU A 88 22.15 -41.19 16.49
N GLY A 89 22.91 -42.01 15.76
CA GLY A 89 22.66 -43.46 15.65
C GLY A 89 21.64 -43.86 14.56
N LEU A 90 21.02 -42.89 13.87
CA LEU A 90 20.16 -43.12 12.72
C LEU A 90 20.96 -42.99 11.41
N GLU A 91 20.81 -43.96 10.51
CA GLU A 91 21.40 -43.91 9.15
C GLU A 91 20.34 -43.50 8.14
N LEU A 92 20.48 -42.27 7.63
CA LEU A 92 19.58 -41.70 6.63
C LEU A 92 20.13 -41.95 5.23
N VAL A 93 19.28 -42.37 4.31
CA VAL A 93 19.61 -42.53 2.87
C VAL A 93 18.73 -41.58 2.06
N ALA A 94 19.36 -40.71 1.27
CA ALA A 94 18.64 -39.79 0.40
C ALA A 94 18.01 -40.59 -0.77
N PRO A 95 16.82 -40.21 -1.26
CA PRO A 95 16.27 -40.81 -2.47
C PRO A 95 17.22 -40.67 -3.66
N ALA A 96 17.13 -41.59 -4.63
CA ALA A 96 18.02 -41.61 -5.78
C ALA A 96 18.12 -40.25 -6.49
N GLY A 97 19.35 -39.80 -6.76
CA GLY A 97 19.63 -38.51 -7.41
C GLY A 97 19.48 -37.28 -6.51
N LYS A 98 19.33 -37.46 -5.18
CA LYS A 98 19.24 -36.37 -4.20
C LYS A 98 20.38 -36.42 -3.18
N GLU A 99 20.64 -35.27 -2.58
CA GLU A 99 21.57 -35.09 -1.46
C GLU A 99 20.85 -34.42 -0.29
N PHE A 100 21.27 -34.73 0.93
CA PHE A 100 20.82 -34.04 2.13
C PHE A 100 21.36 -32.62 2.19
N ALA A 101 20.56 -31.71 2.75
CA ALA A 101 20.95 -30.34 3.04
C ALA A 101 20.84 -30.04 4.54
N LEU A 102 19.69 -30.35 5.14
CA LEU A 102 19.38 -30.05 6.55
C LEU A 102 18.69 -31.25 7.21
N ALA A 103 18.85 -31.43 8.52
CA ALA A 103 18.09 -32.41 9.29
C ALA A 103 17.88 -32.02 10.76
N ILE A 104 16.75 -32.46 11.33
CA ILE A 104 16.45 -32.46 12.77
C ILE A 104 16.24 -33.92 13.17
N VAL A 105 16.87 -34.36 14.26
CA VAL A 105 16.78 -35.75 14.74
C VAL A 105 16.24 -35.78 16.16
N ARG A 106 15.17 -36.54 16.39
CA ARG A 106 14.51 -36.66 17.69
C ARG A 106 13.60 -37.89 17.72
N ASP A 107 13.36 -38.39 18.92
CA ASP A 107 12.23 -39.30 19.16
C ASP A 107 10.93 -38.50 19.11
N VAL A 108 10.20 -38.61 18.00
CA VAL A 108 9.01 -37.78 17.71
C VAL A 108 7.73 -38.47 18.16
N ASP A 109 7.74 -39.80 18.28
CA ASP A 109 6.59 -40.60 18.69
C ASP A 109 6.71 -41.19 20.09
N ASP A 110 7.74 -40.76 20.84
CA ASP A 110 8.07 -41.18 22.20
C ASP A 110 8.24 -42.72 22.30
N ASP A 111 8.68 -43.38 21.22
CA ASP A 111 8.91 -44.84 21.14
C ASP A 111 10.32 -45.27 21.61
N GLY A 112 11.16 -44.31 21.99
CA GLY A 112 12.54 -44.49 22.42
C GLY A 112 13.54 -44.54 21.27
N LYS A 113 13.11 -44.45 20.01
CA LYS A 113 13.97 -44.44 18.82
C LYS A 113 13.99 -43.04 18.21
N LYS A 114 15.11 -42.70 17.57
CA LYS A 114 15.26 -41.41 16.89
C LYS A 114 14.64 -41.48 15.51
N ASP A 115 13.75 -40.54 15.22
CA ASP A 115 13.27 -40.19 13.88
C ASP A 115 14.07 -39.00 13.33
N ALA A 116 13.92 -38.73 12.04
CA ALA A 116 14.47 -37.51 11.44
C ALA A 116 13.49 -36.81 10.50
N LEU A 117 13.47 -35.49 10.59
CA LEU A 117 12.93 -34.61 9.56
C LEU A 117 14.10 -34.02 8.78
N ALA A 118 14.13 -34.21 7.46
CA ALA A 118 15.27 -33.82 6.63
C ALA A 118 14.83 -33.09 5.36
N VAL A 119 15.66 -32.14 4.92
CA VAL A 119 15.53 -31.48 3.63
C VAL A 119 16.53 -32.09 2.67
N VAL A 120 16.04 -32.54 1.52
CA VAL A 120 16.86 -33.02 0.41
C VAL A 120 16.70 -32.10 -0.81
N ARG A 121 17.71 -32.10 -1.68
CA ARG A 121 17.68 -31.43 -2.99
C ARG A 121 18.30 -32.31 -4.05
N ARG A 122 18.07 -32.05 -5.34
CA ARG A 122 18.77 -32.81 -6.39
C ARG A 122 20.29 -32.63 -6.28
N ALA A 123 21.00 -33.74 -6.43
CA ALA A 123 22.44 -33.73 -6.64
C ALA A 123 22.76 -33.00 -7.96
N ALA A 124 23.92 -32.35 -8.03
CA ALA A 124 24.31 -31.40 -9.08
C ALA A 124 23.84 -31.76 -10.52
N PRO A 125 23.45 -30.75 -11.34
CA PRO A 125 23.45 -29.30 -11.03
C PRO A 125 22.37 -28.95 -10.01
N ALA A 126 22.67 -28.00 -9.10
CA ALA A 126 21.76 -27.61 -8.03
C ALA A 126 20.46 -27.02 -8.62
N THR A 127 19.43 -27.85 -8.76
CA THR A 127 18.08 -27.40 -9.11
C THR A 127 17.34 -27.02 -7.82
N GLY A 128 16.52 -25.98 -7.87
CA GLY A 128 15.77 -25.46 -6.70
C GLY A 128 14.68 -26.36 -6.14
N ALA A 129 14.48 -27.53 -6.73
CA ALA A 129 13.61 -28.55 -6.21
C ALA A 129 14.20 -29.14 -4.92
N ALA A 130 13.78 -28.58 -3.78
CA ALA A 130 13.97 -29.14 -2.46
C ALA A 130 12.71 -29.85 -1.97
N GLU A 131 12.88 -30.86 -1.13
CA GLU A 131 11.80 -31.66 -0.57
C GLU A 131 12.02 -31.89 0.92
N LEU A 132 10.93 -31.82 1.68
CA LEU A 132 10.90 -32.13 3.10
C LEU A 132 10.47 -33.59 3.28
N LEU A 133 11.33 -34.37 3.91
CA LEU A 133 11.18 -35.81 4.11
C LEU A 133 11.14 -36.15 5.59
N PHE A 134 10.32 -37.11 5.98
CA PHE A 134 10.32 -37.72 7.30
C PHE A 134 10.84 -39.16 7.25
N TYR A 135 11.77 -39.48 8.13
CA TYR A 135 12.39 -40.78 8.30
C TYR A 135 12.02 -41.33 9.67
N ARG A 136 11.29 -42.45 9.70
CA ARG A 136 10.95 -43.12 10.96
C ARG A 136 12.11 -44.00 11.41
N GLY A 137 12.47 -43.93 12.70
CA GLY A 137 13.61 -44.64 13.30
C GLY A 137 13.54 -46.16 13.21
N SER A 138 12.33 -46.71 13.10
CA SER A 138 12.08 -48.16 12.98
C SER A 138 12.03 -48.68 11.54
N SER A 139 11.96 -47.81 10.54
CA SER A 139 11.90 -48.20 9.13
C SER A 139 13.26 -47.99 8.45
N ALA A 140 13.84 -49.07 7.92
CA ALA A 140 15.07 -48.98 7.15
C ALA A 140 14.87 -48.16 5.86
N GLY A 141 15.17 -46.85 5.94
CA GLY A 141 15.57 -46.03 4.80
C GLY A 141 14.50 -45.55 3.81
N THR A 142 13.20 -45.86 3.98
CA THR A 142 12.15 -45.32 3.08
C THR A 142 11.48 -44.10 3.71
N PRO A 143 11.83 -42.86 3.30
CA PRO A 143 11.21 -41.65 3.83
C PRO A 143 9.79 -41.44 3.31
N VAL A 144 8.99 -40.72 4.09
CA VAL A 144 7.71 -40.14 3.66
C VAL A 144 7.95 -38.71 3.19
N SER A 145 7.49 -38.38 1.98
CA SER A 145 7.49 -37.00 1.49
C SER A 145 6.37 -36.20 2.12
N LEU A 146 6.73 -35.09 2.76
CA LEU A 146 5.77 -34.19 3.40
C LEU A 146 5.45 -32.99 2.50
N ALA A 147 6.49 -32.33 1.99
CA ALA A 147 6.37 -31.08 1.22
C ALA A 147 7.42 -31.01 0.10
N THR A 148 7.12 -30.26 -0.95
CA THR A 148 8.07 -29.92 -2.02
C THR A 148 8.10 -28.42 -2.21
N SER A 149 9.28 -27.89 -2.52
CA SER A 149 9.49 -26.50 -2.93
C SER A 149 8.54 -26.12 -4.08
N PRO A 150 7.95 -24.91 -4.06
CA PRO A 150 7.11 -24.43 -5.16
C PRO A 150 7.92 -24.13 -6.43
N VAL A 151 9.25 -24.02 -6.32
CA VAL A 151 10.15 -23.81 -7.47
C VAL A 151 10.90 -25.10 -7.81
N THR A 152 10.84 -25.48 -9.09
CA THR A 152 11.54 -26.67 -9.61
C THR A 152 12.94 -26.34 -10.12
N ARG A 153 13.20 -25.07 -10.44
CA ARG A 153 14.47 -24.53 -10.94
C ARG A 153 14.75 -23.18 -10.28
N ILE A 154 16.01 -22.90 -10.00
CA ILE A 154 16.47 -21.57 -9.55
C ILE A 154 17.02 -20.85 -10.76
N GLU A 155 16.49 -19.66 -11.03
CA GLU A 155 16.97 -18.81 -12.11
C GLU A 155 18.37 -18.24 -11.80
N PRO A 156 19.20 -17.96 -12.83
CA PRO A 156 20.48 -17.31 -12.63
C PRO A 156 20.35 -16.00 -11.83
N GLY A 157 21.19 -15.83 -10.81
CA GLY A 157 21.15 -14.65 -9.93
C GLY A 157 20.19 -14.78 -8.73
N CYS A 158 19.46 -15.88 -8.61
CA CYS A 158 18.68 -16.20 -7.42
C CYS A 158 19.44 -17.16 -6.49
N THR A 159 19.15 -17.09 -5.19
CA THR A 159 19.75 -17.95 -4.17
C THR A 159 18.73 -18.97 -3.65
N PRO A 160 19.11 -20.25 -3.44
CA PRO A 160 18.25 -21.23 -2.78
C PRO A 160 17.95 -20.79 -1.35
N VAL A 161 16.70 -20.97 -0.93
CA VAL A 161 16.27 -20.79 0.45
C VAL A 161 15.94 -22.16 1.02
N LEU A 162 16.71 -22.58 2.02
CA LEU A 162 16.52 -23.82 2.76
C LEU A 162 16.66 -23.49 4.25
N ARG A 163 15.58 -23.59 4.99
CA ARG A 163 15.56 -23.42 6.45
C ARG A 163 14.77 -24.56 7.06
N LEU A 164 15.29 -25.12 8.16
CA LEU A 164 14.64 -26.15 8.93
C LEU A 164 14.97 -25.91 10.40
N GLU A 165 13.94 -25.70 11.22
CA GLU A 165 14.11 -25.31 12.62
C GLU A 165 13.01 -25.96 13.47
N ARG A 166 13.32 -26.31 14.72
CA ARG A 166 12.30 -26.69 15.68
C ARG A 166 11.74 -25.43 16.34
N VAL A 167 10.43 -25.24 16.20
CA VAL A 167 9.73 -24.02 16.67
C VAL A 167 8.85 -24.28 17.91
N GLY A 168 8.61 -25.55 18.23
CA GLY A 168 7.88 -25.96 19.44
C GLY A 168 8.33 -27.33 19.94
N PRO A 169 7.84 -27.79 21.10
CA PRO A 169 8.06 -29.16 21.57
C PRO A 169 7.70 -30.24 20.54
N ARG A 170 6.63 -30.03 19.76
CA ARG A 170 6.07 -30.97 18.79
C ARG A 170 5.86 -30.36 17.41
N SER A 171 6.61 -29.30 17.07
CA SER A 171 6.47 -28.60 15.79
C SER A 171 7.82 -28.23 15.19
N ALA A 172 7.93 -28.46 13.88
CA ALA A 172 9.06 -28.02 13.07
C ALA A 172 8.60 -27.08 11.96
N PHE A 173 9.44 -26.09 11.66
CA PHE A 173 9.28 -25.15 10.57
C PHE A 173 10.23 -25.49 9.44
N ALA A 174 9.75 -25.43 8.21
CA ALA A 174 10.56 -25.54 7.00
C ALA A 174 10.24 -24.42 6.02
N GLU A 175 11.30 -23.86 5.43
CA GLU A 175 11.20 -22.86 4.36
C GLU A 175 12.02 -23.33 3.16
N LEU A 176 11.35 -23.52 2.02
CA LEU A 176 11.93 -24.13 0.82
C LEU A 176 11.63 -23.28 -0.40
N GLY A 177 12.65 -22.83 -1.14
CA GLY A 177 12.42 -22.14 -2.40
C GLY A 177 13.63 -21.39 -2.92
N ALA A 178 13.39 -20.20 -3.47
CA ALA A 178 14.43 -19.29 -3.93
C ALA A 178 14.10 -17.84 -3.55
N SER A 179 15.13 -17.02 -3.40
CA SER A 179 15.05 -15.57 -3.29
C SER A 179 15.84 -14.93 -4.43
N CYS A 180 15.27 -13.89 -5.03
CA CYS A 180 15.84 -13.24 -6.20
C CYS A 180 15.89 -11.72 -5.97
N PRO A 181 17.05 -11.06 -6.12
CA PRO A 181 17.14 -9.60 -5.97
C PRO A 181 16.39 -8.80 -7.05
N ARG A 182 16.28 -9.33 -8.27
CA ARG A 182 15.75 -8.62 -9.45
C ARG A 182 14.72 -9.39 -10.27
N ALA A 183 14.46 -10.64 -9.92
CA ALA A 183 13.50 -11.50 -10.60
C ALA A 183 12.38 -11.90 -9.65
N ALA A 184 11.29 -12.42 -10.20
CA ALA A 184 10.26 -13.02 -9.35
C ALA A 184 10.77 -14.33 -8.73
N ALA A 185 10.42 -14.58 -7.48
CA ALA A 185 10.75 -15.79 -6.76
C ALA A 185 9.53 -16.36 -6.02
N SER A 186 9.64 -17.59 -5.54
CA SER A 186 8.64 -18.18 -4.66
C SER A 186 9.29 -19.13 -3.67
N ARG A 187 8.70 -19.19 -2.48
CA ARG A 187 9.15 -20.05 -1.39
C ARG A 187 7.95 -20.61 -0.63
N GLY A 188 8.01 -21.89 -0.31
CA GLY A 188 7.01 -22.60 0.49
C GLY A 188 7.42 -22.58 1.94
N VAL A 189 6.46 -22.29 2.79
CA VAL A 189 6.58 -22.24 4.25
C VAL A 189 5.67 -23.31 4.80
N PHE A 190 6.24 -24.21 5.61
CA PHE A 190 5.55 -25.38 6.13
C PHE A 190 5.78 -25.49 7.62
N VAL A 191 4.70 -25.73 8.37
CA VAL A 191 4.78 -26.16 9.77
C VAL A 191 4.34 -27.61 9.83
N VAL A 192 5.19 -28.46 10.38
CA VAL A 192 4.99 -29.89 10.52
C VAL A 192 4.75 -30.20 11.98
N ARG A 193 3.62 -30.85 12.27
CA ARG A 193 3.41 -31.51 13.56
C ARG A 193 4.26 -32.76 13.64
N LEU A 194 5.10 -32.80 14.67
CA LEU A 194 5.93 -33.93 15.04
C LEU A 194 5.10 -34.83 15.95
N ALA A 195 4.57 -35.89 15.37
CA ALA A 195 3.84 -36.97 16.04
C ALA A 195 4.12 -38.29 15.33
N LYS A 196 3.57 -39.40 15.84
CA LYS A 196 3.65 -40.73 15.22
C LYS A 196 3.36 -40.75 13.72
N GLU A 197 2.39 -39.93 13.30
CA GLU A 197 2.13 -39.63 11.89
C GLU A 197 2.34 -38.14 11.66
N PRO A 198 3.52 -37.74 11.15
CA PRO A 198 3.81 -36.34 10.94
C PRO A 198 2.97 -35.79 9.79
N ALA A 199 2.42 -34.60 10.01
CA ALA A 199 1.53 -33.96 9.06
C ALA A 199 1.82 -32.46 8.98
N ILE A 200 1.62 -31.88 7.80
CA ILE A 200 1.64 -30.44 7.62
C ILE A 200 0.37 -29.87 8.25
N THR A 201 0.53 -29.03 9.27
CA THR A 201 -0.56 -28.34 9.97
C THR A 201 -0.78 -26.94 9.43
N PHE A 202 0.24 -26.35 8.81
CA PHE A 202 0.16 -25.04 8.17
C PHE A 202 1.08 -24.97 6.94
N ASP A 203 0.56 -24.44 5.84
CA ASP A 203 1.32 -24.21 4.61
C ASP A 203 0.94 -22.89 3.92
N VAL A 204 1.97 -22.14 3.52
CA VAL A 204 1.82 -20.89 2.76
C VAL A 204 2.92 -20.83 1.70
N ILE A 205 2.57 -20.36 0.51
CA ILE A 205 3.51 -19.93 -0.52
C ILE A 205 3.67 -18.42 -0.38
N VAL A 206 4.93 -17.99 -0.29
CA VAL A 206 5.31 -16.59 -0.45
C VAL A 206 5.66 -16.37 -1.91
N ARG A 207 4.99 -15.41 -2.53
CA ARG A 207 5.30 -14.89 -3.86
C ARG A 207 6.10 -13.61 -3.69
N ASP A 208 7.28 -13.56 -4.32
CA ASP A 208 8.17 -12.41 -4.25
C ASP A 208 8.30 -11.82 -5.66
N PRO A 209 7.44 -10.87 -6.06
CA PRO A 209 7.57 -10.19 -7.35
C PRO A 209 8.91 -9.46 -7.48
N ALA A 210 9.33 -9.20 -8.71
CA ALA A 210 10.54 -8.43 -8.96
C ALA A 210 10.46 -7.04 -8.31
N GLY A 211 11.49 -6.66 -7.54
CA GLY A 211 11.55 -5.38 -6.84
C GLY A 211 10.66 -5.28 -5.58
N ALA A 212 10.01 -6.38 -5.16
CA ALA A 212 9.26 -6.40 -3.92
C ALA A 212 10.21 -6.25 -2.70
N PRO A 213 9.82 -5.51 -1.65
CA PRO A 213 10.59 -5.47 -0.41
C PRO A 213 10.77 -6.87 0.18
N SER A 214 11.89 -7.10 0.86
CA SER A 214 12.12 -8.40 1.51
C SER A 214 11.04 -8.70 2.55
N LEU A 215 10.53 -9.94 2.53
CA LEU A 215 9.65 -10.45 3.57
C LEU A 215 10.42 -11.48 4.39
N ALA A 216 10.54 -11.26 5.68
CA ALA A 216 10.99 -12.27 6.63
C ALA A 216 9.76 -12.94 7.28
N LEU A 217 9.89 -14.25 7.52
CA LEU A 217 8.86 -15.04 8.17
C LEU A 217 9.49 -15.80 9.32
N ASP A 218 8.91 -15.68 10.49
CA ASP A 218 9.31 -16.41 11.69
C ASP A 218 8.09 -17.11 12.26
N VAL A 219 8.26 -18.34 12.74
CA VAL A 219 7.19 -19.14 13.33
C VAL A 219 7.51 -19.43 14.77
N ASP A 220 6.53 -19.21 15.64
CA ASP A 220 6.54 -19.61 17.03
C ASP A 220 5.52 -20.75 17.22
N GLY A 221 6.00 -21.84 17.81
CA GLY A 221 5.26 -23.07 18.11
C GLY A 221 4.83 -23.20 19.57
N ALA A 222 4.83 -22.11 20.34
CA ALA A 222 4.46 -22.14 21.75
C ALA A 222 2.98 -22.52 21.96
N ASP A 223 2.71 -23.38 22.93
CA ASP A 223 1.36 -23.66 23.45
C ASP A 223 0.86 -22.44 24.25
N ARG A 224 0.03 -21.59 23.62
CA ARG A 224 -0.43 -20.31 24.19
C ARG A 224 -1.68 -20.48 25.04
N ASP A 225 -2.51 -21.48 24.75
CA ASP A 225 -3.73 -21.75 25.53
C ASP A 225 -3.58 -22.88 26.57
N LYS A 226 -2.38 -23.49 26.63
CA LYS A 226 -1.93 -24.46 27.64
C LYS A 226 -2.67 -25.80 27.57
N ASP A 227 -3.07 -26.22 26.37
CA ASP A 227 -3.73 -27.50 26.16
C ASP A 227 -2.77 -28.68 25.91
N GLY A 228 -1.46 -28.41 25.89
CA GLY A 228 -0.40 -29.39 25.65
C GLY A 228 -0.10 -29.63 24.18
N ILE A 229 -0.70 -28.84 23.28
CA ILE A 229 -0.45 -28.88 21.84
C ILE A 229 0.14 -27.54 21.39
N ASP A 230 1.11 -27.61 20.48
CA ASP A 230 1.76 -26.42 19.94
C ASP A 230 0.78 -25.61 19.09
N ASP A 231 0.62 -24.32 19.43
CA ASP A 231 -0.04 -23.35 18.56
C ASP A 231 0.90 -22.84 17.47
N ILE A 232 0.37 -22.17 16.46
CA ILE A 232 1.17 -21.62 15.36
C ILE A 232 0.99 -20.11 15.30
N ALA A 233 2.04 -19.35 15.56
CA ALA A 233 2.09 -17.92 15.31
C ALA A 233 3.12 -17.59 14.23
N LEU A 234 2.64 -17.18 13.06
CA LEU A 234 3.46 -16.69 11.95
C LEU A 234 3.68 -15.18 12.11
N ARG A 235 4.90 -14.77 12.47
CA ARG A 235 5.34 -13.38 12.41
C ARG A 235 5.82 -13.07 11.01
N VAL A 236 5.15 -12.13 10.35
CA VAL A 236 5.52 -11.63 9.04
C VAL A 236 6.16 -10.27 9.22
N ALA A 237 7.40 -10.12 8.76
CA ALA A 237 8.11 -8.86 8.78
C ALA A 237 8.40 -8.40 7.35
N ILE A 238 8.17 -7.11 7.08
CA ILE A 238 8.57 -6.46 5.84
C ILE A 238 9.74 -5.53 6.13
N GLU A 239 10.81 -5.65 5.36
CA GLU A 239 11.88 -4.66 5.37
C GLU A 239 11.37 -3.37 4.75
N GLY A 240 11.58 -2.26 5.44
CA GLY A 240 11.14 -0.97 4.97
C GLY A 240 12.06 -0.42 3.89
N GLY A 241 11.50 -0.27 2.69
CA GLY A 241 12.14 0.45 1.60
C GLY A 241 13.10 -0.40 0.78
N GLY A 242 13.34 0.09 -0.44
CA GLY A 242 13.93 -0.64 -1.55
C GLY A 242 13.39 -0.07 -2.86
N PRO A 243 14.20 0.02 -3.93
CA PRO A 243 13.79 0.69 -5.16
C PRO A 243 12.45 0.16 -5.70
N PRO A 244 11.49 1.03 -6.07
CA PRO A 244 11.62 2.48 -6.20
C PRO A 244 11.37 3.29 -4.91
N PHE A 245 10.98 2.66 -3.80
CA PHE A 245 10.59 3.34 -2.57
C PHE A 245 11.77 3.79 -1.71
N GLU A 246 11.55 4.88 -0.97
CA GLU A 246 12.49 5.33 0.07
C GLU A 246 12.63 4.28 1.19
N PRO A 247 13.81 4.20 1.84
CA PRO A 247 14.02 3.42 3.06
C PRO A 247 12.94 3.70 4.12
N GLY A 248 12.45 2.65 4.77
CA GLY A 248 11.44 2.75 5.82
C GLY A 248 11.77 1.87 7.03
N PRO A 249 10.98 1.95 8.11
CA PRO A 249 11.16 1.05 9.24
C PRO A 249 10.79 -0.39 8.84
N ARG A 250 11.53 -1.36 9.38
CA ARG A 250 11.07 -2.75 9.41
C ARG A 250 9.82 -2.83 10.27
N LEU A 251 8.75 -3.39 9.73
CA LEU A 251 7.50 -3.61 10.46
C LEU A 251 7.17 -5.08 10.48
N SER A 252 6.47 -5.52 11.53
CA SER A 252 5.99 -6.90 11.62
C SER A 252 4.56 -6.98 12.14
N ALA A 253 3.86 -8.02 11.71
CA ALA A 253 2.54 -8.37 12.20
C ALA A 253 2.40 -9.89 12.29
N LYS A 254 1.55 -10.35 13.19
CA LYS A 254 1.36 -11.78 13.46
C LYS A 254 0.07 -12.29 12.84
N VAL A 255 0.11 -13.51 12.34
CA VAL A 255 -1.08 -14.31 12.06
C VAL A 255 -0.98 -15.55 12.92
N ALA A 256 -1.93 -15.74 13.82
CA ALA A 256 -1.86 -16.81 14.80
C ALA A 256 -3.06 -17.76 14.69
N TYR A 257 -2.80 -19.02 14.99
CA TYR A 257 -3.76 -20.11 14.98
C TYR A 257 -3.58 -20.91 16.26
N PHE A 258 -4.69 -21.18 16.94
CA PHE A 258 -4.77 -22.12 18.04
C PHE A 258 -4.99 -23.52 17.49
N ASP A 259 -4.27 -24.52 17.97
CA ASP A 259 -4.61 -25.89 17.60
C ASP A 259 -5.95 -26.29 18.21
N ARG A 260 -6.78 -26.98 17.43
CA ARG A 260 -8.04 -27.54 17.92
C ARG A 260 -8.20 -28.95 17.35
N PRO A 261 -8.93 -29.85 18.02
CA PRO A 261 -9.20 -31.19 17.50
C PRO A 261 -9.83 -31.21 16.09
N ALA A 262 -10.58 -30.16 15.74
CA ALA A 262 -11.20 -29.99 14.41
C ALA A 262 -10.28 -29.31 13.37
N GLY A 263 -9.02 -29.04 13.72
CA GLY A 263 -8.05 -28.31 12.91
C GLY A 263 -7.75 -26.90 13.45
N PRO A 264 -6.71 -26.23 12.94
CA PRO A 264 -6.26 -24.94 13.46
C PRO A 264 -7.36 -23.87 13.37
N SER A 265 -7.68 -23.25 14.51
CA SER A 265 -8.62 -22.14 14.61
C SER A 265 -7.86 -20.83 14.66
N ARG A 266 -8.27 -19.84 13.86
CA ARG A 266 -7.59 -18.56 13.83
C ARG A 266 -7.79 -17.78 15.13
N ASP A 267 -6.73 -17.14 15.59
CA ASP A 267 -6.78 -16.15 16.66
C ASP A 267 -7.61 -14.93 16.22
N PRO A 268 -8.72 -14.59 16.90
CA PRO A 268 -9.58 -13.50 16.48
C PRO A 268 -8.94 -12.12 16.63
N ASP A 269 -7.92 -11.96 17.49
CA ASP A 269 -7.28 -10.67 17.75
C ASP A 269 -6.19 -10.34 16.72
N GLU A 270 -5.65 -11.34 16.00
CA GLU A 270 -4.55 -11.17 15.06
C GLU A 270 -4.99 -11.33 13.58
N PRO A 271 -4.49 -10.47 12.66
CA PRO A 271 -3.40 -9.50 12.82
C PRO A 271 -3.86 -8.11 13.30
N GLU A 272 -5.12 -7.93 13.72
CA GLU A 272 -5.66 -6.61 14.04
C GLU A 272 -4.89 -5.93 15.18
N ALA A 273 -4.56 -6.67 16.25
CA ALA A 273 -3.76 -6.18 17.36
C ALA A 273 -2.37 -5.69 16.92
N SER A 274 -1.68 -6.47 16.09
CA SER A 274 -0.40 -6.07 15.50
C SER A 274 -0.50 -4.75 14.72
N PHE A 275 -1.50 -4.62 13.85
CA PHE A 275 -1.69 -3.39 13.08
C PHE A 275 -2.15 -2.21 13.93
N ARG A 276 -2.93 -2.45 14.99
CA ARG A 276 -3.36 -1.42 15.94
C ARG A 276 -2.18 -0.80 16.67
N ALA A 277 -1.17 -1.60 17.04
CA ALA A 277 0.06 -1.10 17.66
C ALA A 277 0.82 -0.14 16.72
N ILE A 278 0.95 -0.49 15.43
CA ILE A 278 1.59 0.36 14.42
C ILE A 278 0.78 1.65 14.20
N ALA A 279 -0.54 1.56 14.11
CA ALA A 279 -1.41 2.74 13.97
C ALA A 279 -1.32 3.69 15.17
N ALA A 280 -1.24 3.15 16.40
CA ALA A 280 -1.04 3.93 17.61
C ALA A 280 0.32 4.67 17.60
N GLN A 281 1.37 4.00 17.13
CA GLN A 281 2.69 4.63 16.94
C GLN A 281 2.63 5.81 15.95
N ALA A 282 1.94 5.62 14.81
CA ALA A 282 1.74 6.68 13.83
C ALA A 282 0.95 7.87 14.42
N ALA A 283 -0.13 7.59 15.15
CA ALA A 283 -0.95 8.61 15.79
C ALA A 283 -0.19 9.43 16.84
N ALA A 284 0.68 8.78 17.62
CA ALA A 284 1.52 9.46 18.62
C ALA A 284 2.52 10.44 17.98
N LYS A 285 3.13 10.05 16.84
CA LYS A 285 4.12 10.87 16.13
C LYS A 285 3.50 11.99 15.28
N ALA A 286 2.24 11.87 14.86
CA ALA A 286 1.60 12.79 13.92
C ALA A 286 1.46 14.25 14.40
N LYS A 287 1.56 14.49 15.72
CA LYS A 287 1.44 15.83 16.35
C LYS A 287 2.76 16.39 16.87
N THR A 288 3.86 15.65 16.74
CA THR A 288 5.17 16.05 17.27
C THR A 288 6.08 16.51 16.15
N LYS A 289 7.32 16.88 16.50
CA LYS A 289 8.42 17.08 15.54
C LYS A 289 8.69 15.85 14.66
N ASP A 290 8.20 14.67 15.06
CA ASP A 290 8.40 13.41 14.35
C ASP A 290 7.34 13.16 13.26
N ALA A 291 6.43 14.12 13.03
CA ALA A 291 5.36 14.02 12.03
C ALA A 291 5.90 13.65 10.62
N ALA A 292 7.09 14.13 10.25
CA ALA A 292 7.73 13.81 8.97
C ALA A 292 7.99 12.30 8.77
N SER A 293 8.12 11.51 9.85
CA SER A 293 8.33 10.06 9.78
C SER A 293 7.04 9.25 9.58
N VAL A 294 5.88 9.85 9.82
CA VAL A 294 4.59 9.16 9.81
C VAL A 294 4.18 8.64 8.42
N PRO A 295 4.31 9.41 7.31
CA PRO A 295 3.92 8.92 6.00
C PRO A 295 4.66 7.62 5.59
N VAL A 296 5.97 7.57 5.81
CA VAL A 296 6.77 6.38 5.51
C VAL A 296 6.34 5.19 6.39
N LEU A 297 6.08 5.42 7.68
CA LEU A 297 5.58 4.39 8.60
C LEU A 297 4.22 3.81 8.12
N VAL A 298 3.28 4.68 7.76
CA VAL A 298 1.93 4.29 7.31
C VAL A 298 2.00 3.60 5.94
N GLN A 299 2.87 4.05 5.03
CA GLN A 299 3.13 3.38 3.76
C GLN A 299 3.66 1.96 3.97
N GLN A 300 4.62 1.76 4.89
CA GLN A 300 5.14 0.44 5.20
C GLN A 300 4.09 -0.45 5.87
N MET A 301 3.24 0.11 6.73
CA MET A 301 2.12 -0.62 7.31
C MET A 301 1.16 -1.14 6.23
N ARG A 302 0.82 -0.30 5.25
CA ARG A 302 0.00 -0.70 4.08
C ARG A 302 0.72 -1.73 3.21
N ALA A 303 2.05 -1.64 3.06
CA ALA A 303 2.83 -2.63 2.33
C ALA A 303 2.84 -4.00 3.01
N LEU A 304 3.00 -4.03 4.34
CA LEU A 304 2.86 -5.24 5.14
C LEU A 304 1.44 -5.84 5.01
N PHE A 305 0.41 -5.00 5.11
CA PHE A 305 -0.97 -5.43 4.91
C PHE A 305 -1.20 -5.98 3.50
N ARG A 306 -0.71 -5.32 2.44
CA ARG A 306 -0.80 -5.85 1.07
C ARG A 306 -0.10 -7.18 0.92
N ALA A 307 1.06 -7.37 1.54
CA ALA A 307 1.81 -8.62 1.46
C ALA A 307 1.07 -9.78 2.15
N MET A 308 0.43 -9.52 3.29
CA MET A 308 -0.19 -10.55 4.13
C MET A 308 -1.65 -10.84 3.77
N CYS A 309 -2.42 -9.81 3.46
CA CYS A 309 -3.87 -9.82 3.56
C CYS A 309 -4.56 -9.90 2.20
N LEU A 310 -5.59 -10.73 2.09
CA LEU A 310 -6.45 -10.83 0.91
C LEU A 310 -7.07 -9.49 0.54
N GLU A 311 -7.49 -8.72 1.54
CA GLU A 311 -8.08 -7.39 1.43
C GLU A 311 -7.07 -6.35 0.87
N GLY A 312 -5.78 -6.70 0.85
CA GLY A 312 -4.72 -5.93 0.20
C GLY A 312 -4.76 -5.97 -1.32
N GLY A 313 -5.56 -6.84 -1.94
CA GLY A 313 -5.77 -6.92 -3.40
C GLY A 313 -4.82 -7.86 -4.13
N ALA A 314 -3.52 -7.80 -3.84
CA ALA A 314 -2.49 -8.68 -4.42
C ALA A 314 -1.54 -9.26 -3.34
N PRO A 315 -2.05 -10.17 -2.48
CA PRO A 315 -1.28 -10.77 -1.40
C PRO A 315 -0.12 -11.63 -1.88
N ARG A 316 1.00 -11.51 -1.16
CA ARG A 316 2.21 -12.32 -1.36
C ARG A 316 2.11 -13.66 -0.63
N LEU A 317 1.39 -13.71 0.50
CA LEU A 317 1.10 -14.93 1.23
C LEU A 317 -0.19 -15.59 0.69
N VAL A 318 -0.05 -16.75 0.06
CA VAL A 318 -1.18 -17.54 -0.48
C VAL A 318 -1.12 -18.98 0.02
N LYS A 319 -2.26 -19.61 0.34
CA LYS A 319 -2.29 -21.02 0.79
C LYS A 319 -1.79 -21.98 -0.29
N ALA A 320 -1.05 -23.04 0.08
CA ALA A 320 -0.48 -23.99 -0.88
C ALA A 320 -1.44 -25.15 -1.22
N ARG A 321 -2.28 -25.61 -0.27
CA ARG A 321 -3.23 -26.74 -0.47
C ARG A 321 -4.70 -26.33 -0.43
N GLY A 322 -5.47 -26.77 -1.44
CA GLY A 322 -6.93 -27.02 -1.40
C GLY A 322 -7.90 -25.85 -1.20
N ALA A 323 -7.46 -24.70 -0.68
CA ALA A 323 -8.26 -23.51 -0.53
C ALA A 323 -7.73 -22.41 -1.45
N VAL A 324 -8.54 -21.99 -2.41
CA VAL A 324 -8.36 -20.71 -3.09
C VAL A 324 -8.50 -19.64 -2.01
N GLY A 325 -7.39 -19.06 -1.54
CA GLY A 325 -7.49 -18.01 -0.54
C GLY A 325 -6.13 -17.56 -0.01
N ALA A 326 -5.89 -16.26 -0.11
CA ALA A 326 -4.92 -15.60 0.75
C ALA A 326 -5.46 -15.49 2.18
N ILE A 327 -4.59 -15.10 3.11
CA ILE A 327 -4.98 -14.88 4.51
C ILE A 327 -5.93 -13.67 4.53
N SER A 328 -7.20 -13.87 4.90
CA SER A 328 -8.07 -12.73 5.20
C SER A 328 -7.60 -12.10 6.50
N CYS A 329 -7.48 -10.79 6.57
CA CYS A 329 -7.09 -10.09 7.79
C CYS A 329 -8.29 -9.47 8.52
N GLY A 330 -9.47 -9.44 7.90
CA GLY A 330 -10.66 -8.82 8.49
C GLY A 330 -10.69 -7.31 8.27
N ASN A 331 -11.45 -6.61 9.12
CA ASN A 331 -11.73 -5.19 8.94
C ASN A 331 -10.48 -4.32 9.22
N SER A 332 -10.33 -3.26 8.45
CA SER A 332 -9.10 -2.46 8.42
C SER A 332 -9.11 -1.23 9.33
N LYS A 333 -9.77 -1.30 10.50
CA LYS A 333 -9.86 -0.15 11.41
C LYS A 333 -8.48 0.45 11.74
N PRO A 334 -7.45 -0.36 12.06
CA PRO A 334 -6.10 0.18 12.23
C PRO A 334 -5.53 0.91 11.01
N LEU A 335 -5.85 0.48 9.78
CA LEU A 335 -5.39 1.15 8.56
C LEU A 335 -6.09 2.51 8.36
N GLU A 336 -7.36 2.61 8.74
CA GLU A 336 -8.10 3.88 8.73
C GLU A 336 -7.52 4.84 9.78
N ASP A 337 -7.26 4.36 11.00
CA ASP A 337 -6.63 5.15 12.06
C ASP A 337 -5.21 5.63 11.67
N ALA A 338 -4.41 4.76 11.06
CA ALA A 338 -3.11 5.11 10.51
C ALA A 338 -3.22 6.13 9.36
N GLY A 339 -4.23 6.00 8.49
CA GLY A 339 -4.50 6.98 7.43
C GLY A 339 -4.86 8.36 7.97
N VAL A 340 -5.67 8.45 9.03
CA VAL A 340 -5.95 9.73 9.70
C VAL A 340 -4.69 10.32 10.34
N ALA A 341 -3.82 9.48 10.91
CA ALA A 341 -2.52 9.92 11.44
C ALA A 341 -1.62 10.50 10.33
N GLU A 342 -1.61 9.89 9.14
CA GLU A 342 -0.89 10.40 7.97
C GLU A 342 -1.43 11.75 7.49
N VAL A 343 -2.75 11.91 7.37
CA VAL A 343 -3.38 13.21 7.05
C VAL A 343 -2.95 14.27 8.06
N ARG A 344 -3.03 13.95 9.35
CA ARG A 344 -2.62 14.85 10.42
C ARG A 344 -1.13 15.20 10.34
N ALA A 345 -0.27 14.24 10.01
CA ALA A 345 1.16 14.47 9.88
C ALA A 345 1.49 15.44 8.72
N PHE A 346 0.81 15.32 7.57
CA PHE A 346 0.96 16.29 6.48
C PHE A 346 0.39 17.67 6.83
N VAL A 347 -0.72 17.72 7.58
CA VAL A 347 -1.26 18.96 8.13
C VAL A 347 -0.26 19.65 9.05
N THR A 348 0.36 18.91 9.97
CA THR A 348 1.42 19.42 10.87
C THR A 348 2.62 19.96 10.07
N GLN A 349 2.93 19.37 8.91
CA GLN A 349 4.00 19.82 8.01
C GLN A 349 3.60 20.99 7.10
N GLY A 350 2.31 21.38 7.06
CA GLY A 350 1.80 22.39 6.13
C GLY A 350 1.70 21.93 4.67
N ASP A 351 1.78 20.64 4.39
CA ASP A 351 1.67 20.08 3.05
C ASP A 351 0.21 19.77 2.69
N ALA A 352 -0.49 20.77 2.16
CA ALA A 352 -1.91 20.66 1.82
C ALA A 352 -2.17 19.62 0.73
N LEU A 353 -1.28 19.51 -0.27
CA LEU A 353 -1.46 18.57 -1.38
C LEU A 353 -1.41 17.14 -0.88
N ARG A 354 -0.35 16.78 -0.14
CA ARG A 354 -0.22 15.43 0.40
C ARG A 354 -1.26 15.15 1.47
N ALA A 355 -1.68 16.14 2.25
CA ALA A 355 -2.78 15.97 3.22
C ALA A 355 -4.10 15.59 2.54
N VAL A 356 -4.47 16.26 1.44
CA VAL A 356 -5.70 15.95 0.69
C VAL A 356 -5.60 14.58 0.01
N THR A 357 -4.47 14.28 -0.63
CA THR A 357 -4.24 12.94 -1.22
C THR A 357 -4.30 11.84 -0.14
N ALA A 358 -3.67 12.04 1.01
CA ALA A 358 -3.71 11.09 2.13
C ALA A 358 -5.13 10.89 2.66
N ALA A 359 -5.98 11.93 2.63
CA ALA A 359 -7.38 11.83 3.03
C ALA A 359 -8.19 10.96 2.07
N ASP A 360 -7.98 11.12 0.76
CA ASP A 360 -8.61 10.27 -0.26
C ASP A 360 -8.22 8.79 -0.08
N VAL A 361 -6.96 8.52 0.26
CA VAL A 361 -6.45 7.17 0.54
C VAL A 361 -7.00 6.64 1.87
N ALA A 362 -7.05 7.45 2.93
CA ALA A 362 -7.58 7.05 4.23
C ALA A 362 -9.07 6.71 4.18
N GLN A 363 -9.80 7.32 3.25
CA GLN A 363 -11.22 7.03 3.00
C GLN A 363 -11.43 5.93 1.94
N ALA A 364 -10.38 5.41 1.30
CA ALA A 364 -10.50 4.30 0.36
C ALA A 364 -10.73 2.97 1.10
N ALA A 365 -11.29 1.97 0.40
CA ALA A 365 -11.45 0.63 0.97
C ALA A 365 -10.09 0.11 1.50
N PRO A 366 -10.04 -0.53 2.68
CA PRO A 366 -11.18 -1.10 3.43
C PRO A 366 -11.77 -0.19 4.52
N ALA A 367 -11.61 1.15 4.42
CA ALA A 367 -12.10 2.12 5.41
C ALA A 367 -13.62 2.03 5.67
N THR A 368 -14.00 2.28 6.93
CA THR A 368 -15.39 2.22 7.39
C THR A 368 -16.20 3.49 7.08
N LYS A 369 -15.51 4.62 6.80
CA LYS A 369 -16.12 5.91 6.43
C LYS A 369 -17.17 6.41 7.43
N THR A 370 -16.95 6.18 8.72
CA THR A 370 -17.87 6.68 9.75
C THR A 370 -17.96 8.21 9.70
N ALA A 371 -19.13 8.78 10.01
CA ALA A 371 -19.34 10.23 10.00
C ALA A 371 -18.31 10.97 10.88
N ALA A 372 -17.99 10.41 12.06
CA ALA A 372 -16.99 10.98 12.97
C ALA A 372 -15.59 11.08 12.32
N LYS A 373 -15.16 10.05 11.59
CA LYS A 373 -13.87 10.03 10.89
C LYS A 373 -13.84 10.99 9.71
N THR A 374 -14.92 11.05 8.94
CA THR A 374 -15.05 12.03 7.86
C THR A 374 -14.98 13.47 8.40
N THR A 375 -15.70 13.78 9.48
CA THR A 375 -15.63 15.09 10.14
C THR A 375 -14.24 15.41 10.69
N GLU A 376 -13.55 14.43 11.28
CA GLU A 376 -12.16 14.60 11.76
C GLU A 376 -11.22 14.96 10.60
N ILE A 377 -11.29 14.22 9.48
CA ILE A 377 -10.48 14.48 8.28
C ILE A 377 -10.80 15.88 7.72
N THR A 378 -12.07 16.22 7.53
CA THR A 378 -12.46 17.55 7.03
C THR A 378 -11.94 18.68 7.94
N THR A 379 -11.98 18.48 9.25
CA THR A 379 -11.46 19.45 10.22
C THR A 379 -9.95 19.65 10.07
N LEU A 380 -9.18 18.56 9.95
CA LEU A 380 -7.74 18.61 9.70
C LEU A 380 -7.42 19.31 8.38
N LEU A 381 -8.12 18.92 7.32
CA LEU A 381 -7.97 19.46 5.98
C LEU A 381 -8.27 20.96 5.91
N ASN A 382 -9.20 21.49 6.72
CA ASN A 382 -9.50 22.93 6.81
C ASN A 382 -8.35 23.75 7.41
N GLN A 383 -7.41 23.14 8.13
CA GLN A 383 -6.27 23.84 8.74
C GLN A 383 -5.21 24.23 7.70
N VAL A 384 -5.05 23.42 6.63
CA VAL A 384 -4.04 23.66 5.58
C VAL A 384 -4.62 24.15 4.26
N ALA A 385 -5.87 23.83 3.97
CA ALA A 385 -6.55 24.26 2.75
C ALA A 385 -8.03 24.56 3.05
N PRO A 386 -8.34 25.72 3.65
CA PRO A 386 -9.72 26.07 3.99
C PRO A 386 -10.64 26.05 2.76
N GLY A 387 -11.90 25.68 2.98
CA GLY A 387 -12.94 25.75 1.95
C GLY A 387 -13.30 27.19 1.60
N VAL A 388 -13.31 27.52 0.32
CA VAL A 388 -13.71 28.82 -0.23
C VAL A 388 -14.85 28.59 -1.21
N GLN A 389 -15.96 29.31 -1.03
CA GLN A 389 -17.08 29.28 -1.96
C GLN A 389 -16.78 30.21 -3.14
N ALA A 390 -17.02 29.74 -4.35
CA ALA A 390 -16.92 30.59 -5.53
C ALA A 390 -17.93 31.73 -5.45
N LYS A 391 -17.49 32.95 -5.78
CA LYS A 391 -18.35 34.13 -5.92
C LYS A 391 -19.27 34.00 -7.12
N SER A 392 -18.78 33.35 -8.17
CA SER A 392 -19.54 33.03 -9.37
C SER A 392 -19.03 31.74 -9.99
N SER A 393 -19.95 30.92 -10.51
CA SER A 393 -19.64 29.77 -11.35
C SER A 393 -20.57 29.74 -12.56
N ARG A 394 -20.12 29.16 -13.67
CA ARG A 394 -20.95 28.91 -14.85
C ARG A 394 -20.40 27.77 -15.71
N THR A 395 -21.29 27.10 -16.41
CA THR A 395 -20.93 26.17 -17.49
C THR A 395 -20.86 26.94 -18.81
N LEU A 396 -19.76 26.81 -19.55
CA LEU A 396 -19.58 27.47 -20.84
C LEU A 396 -20.32 26.74 -21.97
N VAL A 397 -20.65 27.46 -23.04
CA VAL A 397 -21.37 26.91 -24.18
C VAL A 397 -20.45 26.00 -25.00
N ALA A 398 -19.19 26.42 -25.16
CA ALA A 398 -18.13 25.69 -25.83
C ALA A 398 -18.09 24.19 -25.43
N SER A 399 -18.23 23.33 -26.43
CA SER A 399 -18.04 21.89 -26.28
C SER A 399 -16.58 21.51 -26.52
N ILE A 400 -16.04 20.68 -25.65
CA ILE A 400 -14.66 20.16 -25.77
C ILE A 400 -14.67 18.69 -26.20
N PRO A 401 -13.63 18.23 -26.92
CA PRO A 401 -13.49 16.81 -27.24
C PRO A 401 -13.47 15.97 -25.96
N VAL A 402 -14.33 14.95 -25.88
CA VAL A 402 -14.34 14.04 -24.75
C VAL A 402 -13.16 13.08 -24.87
N VAL A 403 -12.16 13.22 -24.01
CA VAL A 403 -11.11 12.20 -23.85
C VAL A 403 -11.70 11.06 -23.02
N ARG A 404 -12.04 9.94 -23.69
CA ARG A 404 -12.80 8.82 -23.10
C ARG A 404 -11.96 7.80 -22.34
N THR A 405 -10.73 8.10 -21.93
CA THR A 405 -9.81 7.10 -21.40
C THR A 405 -9.08 7.61 -20.16
N PRO A 406 -8.67 6.72 -19.23
CA PRO A 406 -7.85 7.07 -18.08
C PRO A 406 -6.40 7.40 -18.46
N HIS A 407 -6.14 7.67 -19.74
CA HIS A 407 -4.79 7.98 -20.21
C HIS A 407 -4.41 9.40 -19.81
N PRO A 408 -3.15 9.61 -19.41
CA PRO A 408 -2.61 10.94 -19.18
C PRO A 408 -2.76 11.81 -20.41
N ALA A 409 -3.31 13.01 -20.24
CA ALA A 409 -3.53 13.95 -21.33
C ALA A 409 -3.43 15.39 -20.84
N TRP A 410 -3.02 16.29 -21.73
CA TRP A 410 -3.18 17.73 -21.54
C TRP A 410 -4.64 18.12 -21.73
N GLY A 411 -5.14 18.92 -20.79
CA GLY A 411 -6.50 19.45 -20.80
C GLY A 411 -6.81 20.29 -22.03
N ALA A 412 -8.10 20.52 -22.26
CA ALA A 412 -8.66 21.38 -23.27
C ALA A 412 -8.80 22.84 -22.79
N VAL A 413 -8.41 23.15 -21.55
CA VAL A 413 -8.50 24.49 -20.98
C VAL A 413 -7.14 25.01 -20.53
N ALA A 414 -6.88 26.30 -20.75
CA ALA A 414 -5.68 27.00 -20.28
C ALA A 414 -5.97 28.50 -20.12
N PHE A 415 -5.38 29.17 -19.14
CA PHE A 415 -5.44 30.64 -19.08
C PHE A 415 -4.33 31.29 -19.94
N GLU A 416 -4.56 32.53 -20.36
CA GLU A 416 -3.51 33.44 -20.84
C GLU A 416 -3.02 34.30 -19.66
N HIS A 417 -1.84 34.93 -19.77
CA HIS A 417 -1.33 35.86 -18.76
C HIS A 417 -2.29 37.05 -18.49
N GLY A 418 -3.16 37.38 -19.44
CA GLY A 418 -4.20 38.39 -19.31
C GLY A 418 -5.50 37.89 -18.68
N ASN A 419 -5.48 36.76 -17.97
CA ASN A 419 -6.64 36.16 -17.29
C ASN A 419 -7.80 35.69 -18.19
N LYS A 420 -7.64 35.75 -19.51
CA LYS A 420 -8.59 35.18 -20.46
C LYS A 420 -8.45 33.66 -20.51
N LEU A 421 -9.57 32.96 -20.64
CA LEU A 421 -9.57 31.50 -20.70
C LEU A 421 -9.56 31.03 -22.15
N LEU A 422 -8.62 30.17 -22.50
CA LEU A 422 -8.57 29.45 -23.77
C LEU A 422 -9.26 28.10 -23.63
N VAL A 423 -10.14 27.79 -24.58
CA VAL A 423 -10.87 26.54 -24.68
C VAL A 423 -10.56 25.89 -26.02
N ARG A 424 -9.79 24.81 -26.00
CA ARG A 424 -9.50 23.96 -27.17
C ARG A 424 -10.74 23.15 -27.53
N THR A 425 -11.34 23.49 -28.66
CA THR A 425 -12.35 22.66 -29.32
C THR A 425 -11.69 21.64 -30.25
N GLY A 426 -12.47 20.84 -30.98
CA GLY A 426 -11.92 19.82 -31.88
C GLY A 426 -11.00 20.37 -32.99
N THR A 427 -11.24 21.59 -33.48
CA THR A 427 -10.50 22.17 -34.62
C THR A 427 -9.98 23.59 -34.40
N LYS A 428 -10.46 24.30 -33.36
CA LYS A 428 -10.08 25.68 -33.07
C LYS A 428 -9.94 25.94 -31.57
N VAL A 429 -9.36 27.07 -31.21
CA VAL A 429 -9.34 27.57 -29.83
C VAL A 429 -10.31 28.74 -29.73
N ILE A 430 -11.21 28.67 -28.74
CA ILE A 430 -12.10 29.76 -28.35
C ILE A 430 -11.44 30.50 -27.18
N ARG A 431 -11.55 31.81 -27.16
CA ARG A 431 -11.19 32.67 -26.03
C ARG A 431 -12.46 33.10 -25.31
N PHE A 432 -12.51 32.88 -24.01
CA PHE A 432 -13.57 33.30 -23.12
C PHE A 432 -13.08 34.46 -22.24
N GLU A 433 -13.86 35.53 -22.20
CA GLU A 433 -13.62 36.72 -21.35
C GLU A 433 -14.44 36.59 -20.06
N PRO A 434 -13.80 36.37 -18.89
CA PRO A 434 -14.53 36.13 -17.65
C PRO A 434 -15.48 37.25 -17.21
N GLU A 435 -15.11 38.51 -17.48
CA GLU A 435 -15.87 39.67 -17.02
C GLU A 435 -17.17 39.86 -17.81
N SER A 436 -17.11 39.83 -19.15
CA SER A 436 -18.29 39.98 -20.01
C SER A 436 -19.06 38.68 -20.20
N GLY A 437 -18.37 37.53 -20.06
CA GLY A 437 -18.91 36.23 -20.39
C GLY A 437 -18.96 35.92 -21.89
N GLU A 438 -18.29 36.73 -22.72
CA GLU A 438 -18.26 36.57 -24.17
C GLU A 438 -17.27 35.48 -24.60
N GLU A 439 -17.63 34.75 -25.66
CA GLU A 439 -16.79 33.75 -26.32
C GLU A 439 -16.45 34.25 -27.73
N SER A 440 -15.17 34.29 -28.09
CA SER A 440 -14.68 34.69 -29.42
C SER A 440 -13.66 33.70 -29.96
N ASP A 441 -13.44 33.69 -31.27
CA ASP A 441 -12.35 32.90 -31.85
C ASP A 441 -10.99 33.46 -31.41
N SER A 442 -10.01 32.56 -31.23
CA SER A 442 -8.63 32.89 -30.89
C SER A 442 -7.68 32.54 -32.04
N GLU A 443 -6.60 33.29 -32.18
CA GLU A 443 -5.51 32.99 -33.12
C GLU A 443 -4.54 31.92 -32.61
N VAL A 444 -4.73 31.46 -31.36
CA VAL A 444 -3.90 30.41 -30.76
C VAL A 444 -4.13 29.08 -31.45
N THR A 445 -3.05 28.46 -31.93
CA THR A 445 -3.08 27.11 -32.51
C THR A 445 -3.56 26.08 -31.47
N PRO A 446 -4.51 25.19 -31.82
CA PRO A 446 -4.91 24.09 -30.95
C PRO A 446 -3.72 23.21 -30.55
N TRP A 447 -3.51 23.02 -29.25
CA TRP A 447 -2.44 22.17 -28.73
C TRP A 447 -2.85 20.68 -28.69
N PRO A 448 -1.90 19.73 -28.79
CA PRO A 448 -2.21 18.30 -28.72
C PRO A 448 -2.65 17.88 -27.31
N SER A 449 -3.52 16.86 -27.22
CA SER A 449 -3.88 16.24 -25.93
C SER A 449 -2.82 15.25 -25.45
N GLN A 450 -1.99 14.74 -26.36
CA GLN A 450 -0.94 13.79 -26.03
C GLN A 450 0.16 14.46 -25.21
N VAL A 451 0.62 13.76 -24.18
CA VAL A 451 1.75 14.18 -23.36
C VAL A 451 3.03 13.72 -24.04
N LEU A 452 3.72 14.65 -24.70
CA LEU A 452 4.92 14.41 -25.49
C LEU A 452 6.17 14.93 -24.76
N SER A 453 7.30 14.26 -24.98
CA SER A 453 8.61 14.76 -24.56
C SER A 453 8.96 16.06 -25.29
N PRO A 454 9.88 16.88 -24.74
CA PRO A 454 10.28 18.15 -25.36
C PRO A 454 10.80 18.02 -26.79
N ASP A 455 11.45 16.89 -27.12
CA ASP A 455 11.94 16.58 -28.46
C ASP A 455 10.90 15.90 -29.35
N GLY A 456 9.68 15.67 -28.82
CA GLY A 456 8.58 15.02 -29.51
C GLY A 456 8.78 13.53 -29.80
N LYS A 457 9.85 12.90 -29.30
CA LYS A 457 10.21 11.50 -29.63
C LYS A 457 9.54 10.46 -28.75
N SER A 458 9.06 10.84 -27.58
CA SER A 458 8.41 9.95 -26.62
C SER A 458 7.03 10.48 -26.23
N ARG A 459 6.10 9.58 -25.93
CA ARG A 459 4.78 9.90 -25.39
C ARG A 459 4.47 9.06 -24.16
N TRP A 460 3.81 9.66 -23.19
CA TRP A 460 3.31 8.96 -22.02
C TRP A 460 1.95 8.30 -22.34
N LEU A 461 1.86 6.98 -22.17
CA LEU A 461 0.65 6.22 -22.49
C LEU A 461 -0.28 6.03 -21.29
N GLU A 462 0.26 5.65 -20.15
CA GLU A 462 -0.53 5.31 -18.96
C GLU A 462 0.32 5.26 -17.69
N ALA A 463 -0.35 5.36 -16.54
CA ALA A 463 0.12 4.81 -15.29
C ALA A 463 -0.83 3.68 -14.87
N TYR A 464 -0.31 2.60 -14.31
CA TYR A 464 -1.13 1.43 -14.00
C TYR A 464 -0.56 0.60 -12.84
N ASN A 465 -1.45 -0.14 -12.17
CA ASN A 465 -1.13 -1.20 -11.24
C ASN A 465 -0.95 -2.50 -12.02
N ALA A 466 0.29 -3.00 -12.09
CA ALA A 466 0.62 -4.26 -12.76
C ALA A 466 0.12 -5.52 -12.01
N CYS A 467 -0.65 -5.36 -10.93
CA CYS A 467 -1.24 -6.44 -10.17
C CYS A 467 -0.24 -7.32 -9.40
N GLU A 468 0.94 -6.76 -9.15
CA GLU A 468 2.02 -7.37 -8.37
C GLU A 468 1.97 -6.95 -6.89
N GLY A 469 1.18 -5.93 -6.54
CA GLY A 469 1.05 -5.43 -5.15
C GLY A 469 2.24 -4.61 -4.63
N VAL A 470 3.24 -4.35 -5.47
CA VAL A 470 4.50 -3.66 -5.11
C VAL A 470 4.42 -2.17 -5.42
N ALA A 471 4.51 -1.80 -6.70
CA ALA A 471 4.61 -0.42 -7.17
C ALA A 471 3.75 -0.23 -8.42
N LEU A 472 3.28 1.00 -8.63
CA LEU A 472 2.69 1.42 -9.89
C LEU A 472 3.77 1.51 -10.98
N ARG A 473 3.35 1.41 -12.23
CA ARG A 473 4.21 1.55 -13.41
C ARG A 473 3.71 2.69 -14.29
N ALA A 474 4.62 3.31 -15.03
CA ALA A 474 4.29 4.23 -16.12
C ALA A 474 4.88 3.74 -17.43
N THR A 475 4.06 3.70 -18.48
CA THR A 475 4.46 3.22 -19.81
C THR A 475 4.68 4.38 -20.76
N PHE A 476 5.83 4.39 -21.44
CA PHE A 476 6.21 5.36 -22.44
C PHE A 476 6.49 4.66 -23.77
N ALA A 477 6.06 5.28 -24.87
CA ALA A 477 6.28 4.75 -26.21
C ALA A 477 6.93 5.80 -27.12
N PRO A 478 7.75 5.39 -28.10
CA PRO A 478 8.23 6.31 -29.12
C PRO A 478 7.08 6.81 -30.00
N THR A 479 7.27 7.99 -30.60
CA THR A 479 6.27 8.63 -31.49
C THR A 479 6.50 8.29 -32.96
N GLY A 480 7.76 8.17 -33.39
CA GLY A 480 8.13 7.50 -34.64
C GLY A 480 8.19 6.01 -34.38
N GLY A 481 7.66 5.16 -35.27
CA GLY A 481 7.50 3.71 -35.05
C GLY A 481 8.79 2.89 -34.81
N GLU A 482 9.92 3.54 -34.58
CA GLU A 482 11.21 2.96 -34.18
C GLU A 482 11.44 3.17 -32.68
N GLY A 483 11.81 2.09 -31.98
CA GLY A 483 12.13 2.09 -30.55
C GLY A 483 11.20 1.23 -29.70
N ASP A 484 11.68 0.83 -28.52
CA ASP A 484 10.93 -0.03 -27.61
C ASP A 484 10.06 0.76 -26.64
N ILE A 485 8.93 0.16 -26.26
CA ILE A 485 8.11 0.62 -25.15
C ILE A 485 8.90 0.48 -23.86
N LYS A 486 8.91 1.54 -23.04
CA LYS A 486 9.63 1.58 -21.75
C LYS A 486 8.63 1.64 -20.60
N ASP A 487 8.80 0.74 -19.64
CA ASP A 487 8.08 0.78 -18.37
C ASP A 487 8.99 1.30 -17.25
N VAL A 488 8.50 2.28 -16.51
CA VAL A 488 9.19 2.88 -15.37
C VAL A 488 8.46 2.51 -14.08
N LEU A 489 9.19 1.93 -13.12
CA LEU A 489 8.67 1.69 -11.76
C LEU A 489 8.50 3.04 -11.03
N LEU A 490 7.31 3.29 -10.51
CA LEU A 490 6.97 4.51 -9.78
C LEU A 490 7.10 4.28 -8.27
N PRO A 491 7.60 5.25 -7.48
CA PRO A 491 7.66 5.17 -6.02
C PRO A 491 6.28 5.40 -5.37
N VAL A 492 5.23 4.83 -5.97
CA VAL A 492 3.84 4.94 -5.54
C VAL A 492 3.27 3.54 -5.46
N ALA A 493 2.75 3.19 -4.28
CA ALA A 493 2.14 1.89 -4.08
C ALA A 493 0.70 1.86 -4.62
N PRO A 494 0.20 0.71 -5.12
CA PRO A 494 -1.20 0.56 -5.44
C PRO A 494 -2.13 0.78 -4.23
N ALA A 495 -3.34 1.26 -4.50
CA ALA A 495 -4.38 1.39 -3.48
C ALA A 495 -4.76 0.01 -2.91
N LEU A 496 -5.24 -0.03 -1.66
CA LEU A 496 -5.73 -1.27 -1.06
C LEU A 496 -7.06 -1.69 -1.70
N GLY A 497 -7.37 -2.99 -1.66
CA GLY A 497 -8.63 -3.54 -2.14
C GLY A 497 -8.83 -3.56 -3.66
N THR A 498 -7.93 -2.96 -4.45
CA THR A 498 -7.96 -3.04 -5.91
C THR A 498 -7.86 -4.50 -6.35
N ARG A 499 -8.90 -5.01 -7.01
CA ARG A 499 -8.93 -6.40 -7.50
C ARG A 499 -8.46 -6.44 -8.94
N CYS A 500 -7.46 -7.26 -9.17
CA CYS A 500 -6.90 -7.48 -10.48
C CYS A 500 -7.80 -8.41 -11.30
N SER A 501 -8.59 -7.83 -12.20
CA SER A 501 -9.51 -8.56 -13.07
C SER A 501 -9.02 -8.73 -14.52
N GLY A 502 -7.86 -8.18 -14.88
CA GLY A 502 -7.31 -8.21 -16.24
C GLY A 502 -5.82 -8.53 -16.31
N SER A 503 -5.35 -8.99 -17.48
CA SER A 503 -3.96 -9.42 -17.72
C SER A 503 -2.96 -8.26 -17.83
N ARG A 504 -3.41 -7.04 -18.14
CA ARG A 504 -2.57 -5.84 -18.29
C ARG A 504 -2.47 -5.00 -17.02
N GLY A 505 -3.31 -5.26 -16.02
CA GLY A 505 -3.41 -4.46 -14.79
C GLY A 505 -4.55 -3.44 -14.79
N GLU A 506 -4.59 -2.59 -13.78
CA GLU A 506 -5.63 -1.58 -13.55
C GLU A 506 -5.06 -0.16 -13.74
N ALA A 507 -5.74 0.72 -14.47
CA ALA A 507 -5.27 2.08 -14.69
C ALA A 507 -5.21 2.87 -13.38
N ALA A 508 -4.13 3.64 -13.20
CA ALA A 508 -3.96 4.55 -12.08
C ALA A 508 -4.23 6.00 -12.53
N PRO A 509 -4.96 6.81 -11.74
CA PRO A 509 -5.15 8.22 -12.03
C PRO A 509 -3.81 8.94 -12.19
N ALA A 510 -3.69 9.71 -13.27
CA ALA A 510 -2.47 10.36 -13.68
C ALA A 510 -2.78 11.78 -14.23
N VAL A 511 -2.08 12.79 -13.72
CA VAL A 511 -2.23 14.19 -14.15
C VAL A 511 -0.86 14.76 -14.53
N PRO A 512 -0.59 14.99 -15.83
CA PRO A 512 0.65 15.62 -16.25
C PRO A 512 0.69 17.09 -15.80
N LEU A 513 1.86 17.56 -15.37
CA LEU A 513 2.05 18.94 -14.91
C LEU A 513 2.94 19.73 -15.86
N ALA A 514 4.12 19.18 -16.15
CA ALA A 514 5.10 19.75 -17.09
C ALA A 514 6.02 18.64 -17.59
N TRP A 515 6.50 18.73 -18.83
CA TRP A 515 7.57 17.88 -19.32
C TRP A 515 8.70 18.75 -19.86
N SER A 516 9.85 18.73 -19.19
CA SER A 516 11.04 19.49 -19.57
C SER A 516 12.24 18.56 -19.75
N ALA A 517 13.42 19.13 -20.03
CA ALA A 517 14.67 18.36 -20.13
C ALA A 517 15.01 17.59 -18.84
N ARG A 518 14.43 17.98 -17.68
CA ARG A 518 14.65 17.29 -16.39
C ARG A 518 13.83 16.02 -16.23
N GLY A 519 12.78 15.85 -17.04
CA GLY A 519 11.81 14.77 -16.95
C GLY A 519 10.37 15.28 -16.98
N LEU A 520 9.45 14.35 -16.79
CA LEU A 520 8.02 14.59 -16.67
C LEU A 520 7.66 14.79 -15.19
N GLU A 521 7.23 16.00 -14.84
CA GLU A 521 6.55 16.29 -13.58
C GLU A 521 5.08 15.89 -13.69
N THR A 522 4.61 15.09 -12.75
CA THR A 522 3.27 14.50 -12.80
C THR A 522 2.72 14.18 -11.43
N LEU A 523 1.41 14.00 -11.33
CA LEU A 523 0.74 13.38 -10.19
C LEU A 523 0.27 11.99 -10.61
N VAL A 524 0.67 10.96 -9.87
CA VAL A 524 0.13 9.60 -10.04
C VAL A 524 -0.45 9.11 -8.73
N ALA A 525 -1.73 8.72 -8.75
CA ALA A 525 -2.52 8.43 -7.55
C ALA A 525 -2.38 9.53 -6.46
N GLY A 526 -2.37 10.80 -6.91
CA GLY A 526 -2.23 11.99 -6.06
C GLY A 526 -0.82 12.23 -5.49
N GLN A 527 0.17 11.41 -5.82
CA GLN A 527 1.56 11.60 -5.39
C GLN A 527 2.37 12.39 -6.43
N PRO A 528 3.10 13.44 -6.02
CA PRO A 528 3.91 14.25 -6.93
C PRO A 528 5.21 13.52 -7.30
N LEU A 529 5.46 13.37 -8.60
CA LEU A 529 6.57 12.59 -9.14
C LEU A 529 7.36 13.37 -10.19
N LEU A 530 8.65 13.07 -10.26
CA LEU A 530 9.49 13.34 -11.42
C LEU A 530 9.87 12.01 -12.07
N VAL A 531 9.42 11.81 -13.31
CA VAL A 531 9.70 10.61 -14.10
C VAL A 531 10.72 10.95 -15.20
N ARG A 532 11.78 10.14 -15.31
CA ARG A 532 12.80 10.23 -16.35
C ARG A 532 12.76 8.93 -17.18
N PRO A 533 11.97 8.91 -18.27
CA PRO A 533 11.79 7.70 -19.06
C PRO A 533 13.09 7.17 -19.67
N GLU A 534 14.01 8.06 -20.04
CA GLU A 534 15.27 7.67 -20.67
C GLU A 534 16.20 6.87 -19.76
N SER A 535 16.22 7.18 -18.47
CA SER A 535 16.97 6.42 -17.47
C SER A 535 16.13 5.38 -16.73
N SER A 536 14.85 5.22 -17.10
CA SER A 536 13.88 4.35 -16.39
C SER A 536 13.82 4.61 -14.88
N GLN A 537 13.85 5.89 -14.50
CA GLN A 537 13.85 6.32 -13.09
C GLN A 537 12.64 7.19 -12.78
N ALA A 538 12.13 7.06 -11.56
CA ALA A 538 11.14 7.97 -11.00
C ALA A 538 11.46 8.27 -9.54
N SER A 539 11.17 9.49 -9.08
CA SER A 539 11.36 9.92 -7.69
C SER A 539 10.18 10.76 -7.21
N LEU A 540 9.87 10.71 -5.92
CA LEU A 540 8.93 11.64 -5.31
C LEU A 540 9.49 13.06 -5.36
N LEU A 541 8.61 14.03 -5.60
CA LEU A 541 8.94 15.45 -5.53
C LEU A 541 8.59 15.99 -4.15
N ALA A 542 9.55 16.66 -3.49
CA ALA A 542 9.31 17.40 -2.26
C ALA A 542 8.43 18.63 -2.50
N SER A 543 8.60 19.28 -3.65
CA SER A 543 7.79 20.40 -4.10
C SER A 543 7.75 20.43 -5.64
N PHE A 544 6.69 21.01 -6.19
CA PHE A 544 6.67 21.31 -7.62
C PHE A 544 7.58 22.48 -7.96
N LEU A 545 8.02 22.49 -9.20
CA LEU A 545 8.80 23.56 -9.77
C LEU A 545 7.86 24.66 -10.25
N ASP A 546 8.22 25.92 -10.00
CA ASP A 546 7.47 27.09 -10.47
C ASP A 546 7.85 27.40 -11.94
N GLU A 547 7.76 26.38 -12.79
CA GLU A 547 7.94 26.50 -14.25
C GLU A 547 6.58 26.67 -14.93
N PRO A 548 6.49 27.51 -15.99
CA PRO A 548 5.30 27.61 -16.82
C PRO A 548 4.77 26.24 -17.24
N GLY A 549 3.47 26.03 -17.07
CA GLY A 549 2.80 24.83 -17.55
C GLY A 549 2.65 24.84 -19.07
N ALA A 550 2.62 23.65 -19.69
CA ALA A 550 2.08 23.52 -21.04
C ALA A 550 0.59 23.92 -21.05
N GLN A 551 0.07 24.33 -22.21
CA GLN A 551 -1.38 24.53 -22.35
C GLN A 551 -2.12 23.23 -22.02
N GLY A 552 -3.20 23.32 -21.23
CA GLY A 552 -3.88 22.14 -20.68
C GLY A 552 -3.29 21.60 -19.38
N SER A 553 -2.22 22.21 -18.86
CA SER A 553 -1.66 21.90 -17.54
C SER A 553 -2.55 22.47 -16.42
N PRO A 554 -2.56 21.83 -15.24
CA PRO A 554 -3.15 22.42 -14.04
C PRO A 554 -2.40 23.62 -13.47
N ARG A 555 -1.21 23.94 -14.01
CA ARG A 555 -0.47 25.15 -13.64
C ARG A 555 -1.03 26.39 -14.34
N SER A 556 -0.87 27.53 -13.69
CA SER A 556 -1.08 28.82 -14.33
C SER A 556 0.01 29.10 -15.39
N PRO A 557 -0.19 30.08 -16.27
CA PRO A 557 0.80 30.45 -17.29
C PRO A 557 2.18 30.79 -16.73
N SER A 558 2.25 31.46 -15.57
CA SER A 558 3.51 31.75 -14.88
C SER A 558 4.09 30.56 -14.11
N GLY A 559 3.33 29.46 -13.95
CA GLY A 559 3.72 28.29 -13.15
C GLY A 559 3.56 28.46 -11.63
N LYS A 560 3.21 29.66 -11.16
CA LYS A 560 3.17 29.99 -9.72
C LYS A 560 1.91 29.50 -9.01
N ALA A 561 0.82 29.31 -9.76
CA ALA A 561 -0.42 28.78 -9.22
C ALA A 561 -0.77 27.43 -9.85
N MET A 562 -1.57 26.63 -9.15
CA MET A 562 -2.01 25.31 -9.64
C MET A 562 -3.42 24.96 -9.13
N ALA A 563 -4.22 24.28 -9.95
CA ALA A 563 -5.54 23.76 -9.57
C ALA A 563 -5.69 22.27 -9.86
N LEU A 564 -6.14 21.50 -8.86
CA LEU A 564 -6.32 20.05 -8.97
C LEU A 564 -7.72 19.65 -8.49
N ALA A 565 -8.42 18.83 -9.28
CA ALA A 565 -9.70 18.25 -8.85
C ALA A 565 -9.46 17.22 -7.73
N THR A 566 -10.28 17.28 -6.68
CA THR A 566 -10.31 16.34 -5.54
C THR A 566 -11.75 16.02 -5.20
N ARG A 567 -12.00 15.00 -4.37
CA ARG A 567 -13.38 14.61 -3.98
C ARG A 567 -14.14 15.71 -3.22
N ASP A 568 -13.41 16.59 -2.54
CA ASP A 568 -13.94 17.59 -1.62
C ASP A 568 -13.90 19.03 -2.17
N GLY A 569 -13.57 19.19 -3.46
CA GLY A 569 -13.44 20.50 -4.14
C GLY A 569 -12.27 20.56 -5.10
N VAL A 570 -12.02 21.72 -5.69
CA VAL A 570 -10.80 21.99 -6.47
C VAL A 570 -9.73 22.55 -5.53
N LEU A 571 -8.67 21.78 -5.31
CA LEU A 571 -7.52 22.20 -4.51
C LEU A 571 -6.69 23.20 -5.31
N VAL A 572 -6.53 24.41 -4.77
CA VAL A 572 -5.81 25.51 -5.39
C VAL A 572 -4.56 25.85 -4.58
N ARG A 573 -3.41 25.89 -5.27
CA ARG A 573 -2.18 26.53 -4.79
C ARG A 573 -2.12 27.95 -5.37
N GLY A 574 -2.32 28.96 -4.53
CA GLY A 574 -1.94 30.35 -4.84
C GLY A 574 -0.87 30.81 -3.85
N ALA A 575 -1.03 32.01 -3.30
CA ALA A 575 -0.23 32.45 -2.15
C ALA A 575 -0.44 31.57 -0.89
N LYS A 576 -1.63 30.98 -0.77
CA LYS A 576 -2.00 29.96 0.22
C LYS A 576 -2.77 28.86 -0.48
N TRP A 577 -2.83 27.70 0.16
CA TRP A 577 -3.69 26.61 -0.30
C TRP A 577 -5.15 26.87 0.10
N SER A 578 -6.08 26.49 -0.78
CA SER A 578 -7.53 26.55 -0.51
C SER A 578 -8.26 25.45 -1.28
N ARG A 579 -9.49 25.13 -0.86
CA ARG A 579 -10.39 24.24 -1.61
C ARG A 579 -11.56 25.03 -2.13
N VAL A 580 -11.61 25.25 -3.44
CA VAL A 580 -12.72 25.96 -4.09
C VAL A 580 -13.91 25.03 -4.26
N ARG A 581 -15.08 25.51 -3.87
CA ARG A 581 -16.36 24.82 -3.96
C ARG A 581 -17.38 25.68 -4.70
N ALA A 582 -18.20 25.06 -5.53
CA ALA A 582 -19.29 25.71 -6.22
C ALA A 582 -20.31 24.67 -6.70
N PRO A 583 -21.62 24.98 -6.74
CA PRO A 583 -22.63 24.04 -7.23
C PRO A 583 -22.35 23.53 -8.66
N ASP A 584 -21.89 24.40 -9.57
CA ASP A 584 -21.58 23.99 -10.95
C ASP A 584 -20.38 23.05 -11.05
N LEU A 585 -19.51 23.02 -10.03
CA LEU A 585 -18.36 22.11 -9.98
C LEU A 585 -18.78 20.71 -9.50
N GLU A 586 -19.97 20.53 -8.92
CA GLU A 586 -20.42 19.25 -8.34
C GLU A 586 -21.10 18.32 -9.36
N PRO A 587 -20.86 17.00 -9.32
CA PRO A 587 -19.98 16.30 -8.39
C PRO A 587 -18.51 16.44 -8.79
N TYR A 588 -17.64 16.63 -7.80
CA TYR A 588 -16.21 16.89 -8.06
C TYR A 588 -15.48 15.69 -8.68
N ASP A 589 -15.99 14.47 -8.45
CA ASP A 589 -15.47 13.24 -9.07
C ASP A 589 -15.56 13.23 -10.61
N ASP A 590 -16.35 14.12 -11.22
CA ASP A 590 -16.44 14.28 -12.67
C ASP A 590 -15.49 15.33 -13.23
N LEU A 591 -14.84 16.12 -12.38
CA LEU A 591 -13.92 17.16 -12.82
C LEU A 591 -12.60 16.55 -13.28
N ARG A 592 -12.12 17.01 -14.42
CA ARG A 592 -10.83 16.61 -15.00
C ARG A 592 -10.10 17.85 -15.50
N ALA A 593 -8.78 17.72 -15.63
CA ALA A 593 -7.89 18.70 -16.25
C ALA A 593 -8.22 20.17 -15.87
N CYS A 594 -8.32 20.43 -14.57
CA CYS A 594 -8.50 21.78 -14.06
C CYS A 594 -7.26 22.63 -14.38
N THR A 595 -7.44 23.94 -14.56
CA THR A 595 -6.39 24.95 -14.73
C THR A 595 -6.76 26.21 -13.95
N ILE A 596 -5.82 27.15 -13.82
CA ILE A 596 -5.97 28.33 -12.96
C ILE A 596 -5.30 29.58 -13.55
N SER A 597 -5.87 30.76 -13.27
CA SER A 597 -5.28 32.06 -13.60
C SER A 597 -4.00 32.35 -12.80
N ASP A 598 -3.19 33.29 -13.28
CA ASP A 598 -1.91 33.66 -12.64
C ASP A 598 -2.06 34.28 -11.25
N ASP A 599 -3.16 35.00 -11.02
CA ASP A 599 -3.51 35.58 -9.72
C ASP A 599 -4.21 34.58 -8.78
N ALA A 600 -4.40 33.34 -9.21
CA ALA A 600 -5.09 32.28 -8.48
C ALA A 600 -6.52 32.65 -8.03
N SER A 601 -7.23 33.48 -8.78
CA SER A 601 -8.62 33.91 -8.50
C SER A 601 -9.68 33.18 -9.32
N MET A 602 -9.28 32.52 -10.41
CA MET A 602 -10.19 31.88 -11.36
C MET A 602 -9.70 30.48 -11.71
N ILE A 603 -10.62 29.53 -11.72
CA ILE A 603 -10.37 28.15 -12.16
C ILE A 603 -11.31 27.79 -13.30
N ALA A 604 -10.83 26.90 -14.16
CA ALA A 604 -11.65 26.23 -15.16
C ALA A 604 -11.33 24.73 -15.14
N CYS A 605 -12.35 23.89 -15.26
CA CYS A 605 -12.21 22.44 -15.30
C CYS A 605 -13.04 21.85 -16.43
N GLU A 606 -12.61 20.69 -16.92
CA GLU A 606 -13.43 19.86 -17.79
C GLU A 606 -14.43 19.06 -16.96
N LYS A 607 -15.68 19.00 -17.43
CA LYS A 607 -16.75 18.21 -16.80
C LYS A 607 -17.67 17.65 -17.88
N ARG A 608 -17.64 16.32 -18.06
CA ARG A 608 -18.53 15.60 -19.01
C ARG A 608 -18.57 16.21 -20.43
N GLY A 609 -17.43 16.64 -20.98
CA GLY A 609 -17.34 17.26 -22.31
C GLY A 609 -17.71 18.74 -22.38
N LYS A 610 -17.88 19.39 -21.24
CA LYS A 610 -18.10 20.83 -21.09
C LYS A 610 -16.98 21.46 -20.27
N VAL A 611 -16.88 22.78 -20.33
CA VAL A 611 -16.02 23.58 -19.45
C VAL A 611 -16.88 24.21 -18.37
N VAL A 612 -16.46 24.07 -17.12
CA VAL A 612 -17.01 24.79 -15.98
C VAL A 612 -15.96 25.77 -15.47
N PHE A 613 -16.39 27.01 -15.32
CA PHE A 613 -15.57 28.12 -14.86
C PHE A 613 -16.06 28.60 -13.49
N ALA A 614 -15.14 28.98 -12.60
CA ALA A 614 -15.47 29.59 -11.32
C ALA A 614 -14.44 30.66 -10.91
N ALA A 615 -14.94 31.75 -10.32
CA ALA A 615 -14.13 32.82 -9.73
C ALA A 615 -14.41 32.91 -8.22
N PHE A 616 -13.38 33.11 -7.39
CA PHE A 616 -13.47 33.01 -5.93
C PHE A 616 -12.76 34.13 -5.15
#